data_AF-A0A7S3U6P2-F1
#
_entry.id   AF-A0A7S3U6P2-F1
#
_cell.length_a   1.000
_cell.length_b   1.000
_cell.length_c   1.000
_cell.angle_alpha   90.00
_cell.angle_beta   90.00
_cell.angle_gamma   90.00
#
_symmetry.space_group_name_H-M   'P 1'
#
loop_
_entity.id
_entity.type
_entity.pdbx_description
1 polymer ?
#
loop_
_entity_poly.entity_id
_entity_poly.type
_entity_poly.pdbx_seq_one_letter_code
_entity_poly.pdbx_strand_id
1 'polypeptide(L)'
;GSGDEDYLPWEEEEGEEEEVYVEPVAESNAEATSHEPETGDLSPSHQAALAAFVAVVRGAQDRGENEAEALRESNRLADSAHLSLALRALRLEGLPGRAMELFSATEEQIQPDASAFEELLYAHEDAGLWAQASDLLNQMKRRSIVPSRLCFHSLLRMHSKLRRYPQ
;
A
#
# COMPACT_ATOMS: atom_id res chain seq x y z
N GLY A 1 -57.77 11.60 -57.80
CA GLY A 1 -57.13 12.00 -56.54
C GLY A 1 -57.52 10.95 -55.54
N SER A 2 -56.74 9.91 -55.28
CA SER A 2 -55.30 9.94 -54.94
C SER A 2 -55.10 10.81 -53.70
N GLY A 3 -54.59 10.34 -52.57
CA GLY A 3 -53.82 9.13 -52.37
C GLY A 3 -53.76 8.70 -50.92
N ASP A 4 -53.29 7.46 -50.83
CA ASP A 4 -52.95 6.67 -49.68
C ASP A 4 -51.99 7.40 -48.73
N GLU A 5 -52.22 7.23 -47.43
CA GLU A 5 -51.31 7.65 -46.38
C GLU A 5 -50.14 6.65 -46.33
N ASP A 6 -49.12 6.92 -47.14
CA ASP A 6 -47.88 6.15 -47.19
C ASP A 6 -47.03 6.40 -45.95
N TYR A 7 -46.81 5.31 -45.22
CA TYR A 7 -45.88 5.14 -44.11
C TYR A 7 -44.45 5.46 -44.57
N LEU A 8 -43.82 6.50 -44.01
CA LEU A 8 -42.39 6.75 -44.22
C LEU A 8 -41.55 5.84 -43.32
N PRO A 9 -40.45 5.24 -43.82
CA PRO A 9 -39.58 4.37 -43.04
C PRO A 9 -38.65 5.18 -42.14
N TRP A 10 -38.40 4.66 -40.94
CA TRP A 10 -37.42 5.16 -39.98
C TRP A 10 -36.03 5.13 -40.61
N GLU A 11 -35.40 6.30 -40.79
CA GLU A 11 -34.00 6.40 -41.16
C GLU A 11 -33.14 6.07 -39.93
N GLU A 12 -32.22 5.11 -40.08
CA GLU A 12 -31.17 4.80 -39.13
C GLU A 12 -30.18 5.98 -39.10
N GLU A 13 -30.18 6.76 -38.01
CA GLU A 13 -29.08 7.69 -37.74
C GLU A 13 -27.84 6.87 -37.35
N GLU A 14 -26.93 6.69 -38.32
CA GLU A 14 -25.54 6.34 -38.05
C GLU A 14 -24.89 7.48 -37.27
N GLY A 15 -24.79 7.30 -35.95
CA GLY A 15 -24.00 8.17 -35.09
C GLY A 15 -22.52 7.99 -35.40
N GLU A 16 -21.91 8.99 -36.05
CA GLU A 16 -20.48 9.10 -36.24
C GLU A 16 -19.77 9.11 -34.86
N GLU A 17 -19.08 8.02 -34.54
CA GLU A 17 -18.19 7.96 -33.39
C GLU A 17 -16.96 8.84 -33.67
N GLU A 18 -16.95 10.06 -33.13
CA GLU A 18 -15.73 10.89 -33.06
C GLU A 18 -14.66 10.13 -32.26
N GLU A 19 -13.71 9.51 -32.95
CA GLU A 19 -12.47 9.02 -32.35
C GLU A 19 -11.65 10.21 -31.81
N VAL A 20 -11.86 10.51 -30.52
CA VAL A 20 -11.05 11.48 -29.79
C VAL A 20 -9.64 10.90 -29.66
N TYR A 21 -8.73 11.36 -30.52
CA TYR A 21 -7.31 11.04 -30.45
C TYR A 21 -6.72 11.67 -29.18
N VAL A 22 -6.57 10.87 -28.13
CA VAL A 22 -5.88 11.28 -26.90
C VAL A 22 -4.40 10.96 -27.07
N GLU A 23 -3.54 11.98 -27.04
CA GLU A 23 -2.10 11.81 -27.12
C GLU A 23 -1.61 10.79 -26.08
N PRO A 24 -0.63 9.92 -26.43
CA PRO A 24 -0.04 9.00 -25.47
C PRO A 24 0.68 9.81 -24.41
N VAL A 25 0.07 9.91 -23.23
CA VAL A 25 0.70 10.51 -22.06
C VAL A 25 1.91 9.64 -21.77
N ALA A 26 3.09 10.19 -22.04
CA ALA A 26 4.38 9.60 -21.76
C ALA A 26 4.31 8.89 -20.41
N GLU A 27 4.69 7.62 -20.40
CA GLU A 27 4.84 6.80 -19.20
C GLU A 27 5.59 7.64 -18.17
N SER A 28 4.83 8.24 -17.25
CA SER A 28 5.45 8.92 -16.13
C SER A 28 6.02 7.78 -15.33
N ASN A 29 7.32 7.57 -15.47
CA ASN A 29 8.14 6.81 -14.56
C ASN A 29 7.50 6.99 -13.19
N ALA A 30 7.11 5.88 -12.57
CA ALA A 30 6.78 5.89 -11.16
C ALA A 30 8.02 6.47 -10.47
N GLU A 31 8.03 7.78 -10.28
CA GLU A 31 8.71 8.41 -9.17
C GLU A 31 8.07 7.73 -7.98
N ALA A 32 8.69 6.61 -7.58
CA ALA A 32 8.72 6.17 -6.21
C ALA A 32 8.87 7.46 -5.45
N THR A 33 7.75 7.93 -4.88
CA THR A 33 7.75 9.12 -4.07
C THR A 33 8.63 8.66 -2.93
N SER A 34 9.92 9.01 -3.00
CA SER A 34 10.92 8.59 -2.06
C SER A 34 10.50 9.28 -0.78
N HIS A 35 9.63 8.59 -0.04
CA HIS A 35 9.22 8.98 1.28
C HIS A 35 10.48 8.79 2.07
N GLU A 36 11.30 9.85 2.14
CA GLU A 36 12.42 9.88 3.04
C GLU A 36 11.86 9.44 4.39
N PRO A 37 12.41 8.38 4.99
CA PRO A 37 11.88 7.89 6.23
C PRO A 37 12.00 9.05 7.21
N GLU A 38 10.87 9.51 7.74
CA GLU A 38 10.81 10.50 8.82
C GLU A 38 11.52 9.88 10.04
N THR A 39 12.84 9.95 10.00
CA THR A 39 13.79 9.49 11.02
C THR A 39 14.10 10.64 11.97
N GLY A 40 13.73 11.88 11.57
CA GLY A 40 13.99 13.11 12.29
C GLY A 40 13.22 13.29 13.60
N ASP A 41 12.08 12.61 13.77
CA ASP A 41 11.18 12.85 14.92
C ASP A 41 11.20 11.75 15.99
N LEU A 42 12.07 10.74 15.83
CA LEU A 42 12.18 9.64 16.78
C LEU A 42 13.10 9.99 17.96
N SER A 43 12.73 9.55 19.16
CA SER A 43 13.61 9.63 20.33
C SER A 43 14.94 8.89 20.07
N PRO A 44 16.06 9.29 20.70
CA PRO A 44 17.34 8.58 20.55
C PRO A 44 17.25 7.09 20.91
N SER A 45 16.36 6.75 21.86
CA SER A 45 16.08 5.36 22.23
C SER A 45 15.42 4.59 21.08
N HIS A 46 14.43 5.18 20.42
CA HIS A 46 13.76 4.59 19.27
C HIS A 46 14.67 4.48 18.04
N GLN A 47 15.56 5.46 17.84
CA GLN A 47 16.57 5.38 16.77
C GLN A 47 17.54 4.21 17.00
N ALA A 48 18.03 4.02 18.23
CA ALA A 48 18.88 2.90 18.58
C ALA A 48 18.15 1.55 18.41
N ALA A 49 16.88 1.48 18.80
CA ALA A 49 16.05 0.30 18.60
C ALA A 49 15.86 -0.03 17.10
N LEU A 50 15.52 0.97 16.28
CA LEU A 50 15.38 0.82 14.83
C LEU A 50 16.67 0.32 14.19
N ALA A 51 17.81 0.93 14.51
CA ALA A 51 19.11 0.50 13.99
C ALA A 51 19.42 -0.95 14.35
N ALA A 52 19.08 -1.38 15.56
CA ALA A 52 19.27 -2.75 15.99
C ALA A 52 18.33 -3.74 15.28
N PHE A 53 17.07 -3.36 15.03
CA PHE A 53 16.16 -4.18 14.23
C PHE A 53 16.65 -4.32 12.78
N VAL A 54 17.09 -3.23 12.15
CA VAL A 54 17.69 -3.26 10.81
C VAL A 54 18.91 -4.19 10.77
N ALA A 55 19.77 -4.14 11.80
CA ALA A 55 20.92 -5.05 11.90
C ALA A 55 20.49 -6.53 12.03
N VAL A 56 19.40 -6.82 12.76
CA VAL A 56 18.84 -8.18 12.86
C VAL A 56 18.31 -8.64 11.51
N VAL A 57 17.54 -7.80 10.80
CA VAL A 57 16.98 -8.12 9.48
C VAL A 57 18.10 -8.41 8.48
N ARG A 58 19.08 -7.51 8.36
CA ARG A 58 20.24 -7.71 7.47
C ARG A 58 21.05 -8.94 7.82
N GLY A 59 21.28 -9.16 9.12
CA GLY A 59 22.00 -10.34 9.59
C GLY A 59 21.29 -11.66 9.27
N ALA A 60 19.96 -11.68 9.34
CA ALA A 60 19.15 -12.83 8.93
C ALA A 60 19.18 -13.02 7.40
N GLN A 61 19.09 -11.93 6.65
CA GLN A 61 19.18 -11.94 5.19
C GLN A 61 20.53 -12.49 4.69
N ASP A 62 21.64 -12.06 5.29
CA ASP A 62 23.00 -12.54 4.97
C ASP A 62 23.16 -14.04 5.25
N ARG A 63 22.41 -14.59 6.22
CA ARG A 63 22.39 -16.02 6.56
C ARG A 63 21.35 -16.82 5.79
N GLY A 64 20.46 -16.17 5.03
CA GLY A 64 19.32 -16.81 4.36
C GLY A 64 18.26 -17.34 5.32
N GLU A 65 18.13 -16.72 6.50
CA GLU A 65 17.16 -17.05 7.53
C GLU A 65 15.85 -16.26 7.35
N ASN A 66 14.78 -16.66 8.03
CA ASN A 66 13.55 -15.88 8.05
C ASN A 66 13.73 -14.62 8.92
N GLU A 67 13.66 -13.44 8.30
CA GLU A 67 13.87 -12.15 8.94
C GLU A 67 12.78 -11.82 9.98
N ALA A 68 11.53 -12.25 9.73
CA ALA A 68 10.43 -12.08 10.68
C ALA A 68 10.64 -12.95 11.92
N GLU A 69 11.11 -14.18 11.74
CA GLU A 69 11.43 -15.09 12.84
C GLU A 69 12.63 -14.58 13.64
N ALA A 70 13.69 -14.14 12.98
CA ALA A 70 14.86 -13.54 13.64
C ALA A 70 14.49 -12.30 14.48
N LEU A 71 13.60 -11.43 13.97
CA LEU A 71 13.08 -10.30 14.74
C LEU A 71 12.29 -10.75 15.96
N ARG A 72 11.47 -11.79 15.82
CA ARG A 72 10.68 -12.36 16.92
C ARG A 72 11.57 -12.98 18.00
N GLU A 73 12.56 -13.77 17.60
CA GLU A 73 13.51 -14.44 18.50
C GLU A 73 14.48 -13.48 19.17
N SER A 74 14.69 -12.29 18.61
CA SER A 74 15.55 -11.27 19.20
C SER A 74 15.06 -10.78 20.58
N ASN A 75 13.82 -11.12 20.98
CA ASN A 75 13.17 -10.74 22.25
C ASN A 75 13.18 -9.22 22.50
N ARG A 76 13.21 -8.43 21.41
CA ARG A 76 13.22 -6.96 21.43
C ARG A 76 11.83 -6.35 21.22
N LEU A 77 10.82 -7.18 20.95
CA LEU A 77 9.43 -6.77 20.77
C LEU A 77 8.72 -6.71 22.13
N ALA A 78 9.01 -5.65 22.90
CA ALA A 78 8.45 -5.50 24.23
C ALA A 78 7.02 -4.92 24.23
N ASP A 79 6.69 -4.08 23.25
CA ASP A 79 5.43 -3.36 23.15
C ASP A 79 5.10 -3.00 21.68
N SER A 80 3.99 -2.29 21.49
CA SER A 80 3.54 -1.83 20.18
C SER A 80 4.53 -0.87 19.49
N ALA A 81 5.27 -0.06 20.27
CA ALA A 81 6.26 0.85 19.71
C ALA A 81 7.47 0.08 19.13
N HIS A 82 7.94 -0.97 19.83
CA HIS A 82 8.97 -1.85 19.28
C HIS A 82 8.48 -2.64 18.06
N LEU A 83 7.20 -3.05 18.05
CA LEU A 83 6.59 -3.69 16.88
C LEU A 83 6.56 -2.76 15.66
N SER A 84 6.09 -1.51 15.81
CA SER A 84 6.07 -0.56 14.70
C SER A 84 7.49 -0.24 14.18
N LEU A 85 8.49 -0.14 15.06
CA LEU A 85 9.88 0.02 14.65
C LEU A 85 10.47 -1.21 13.93
N ALA A 86 10.07 -2.42 14.33
CA ALA A 86 10.48 -3.65 13.65
C ALA A 86 9.84 -3.77 12.25
N LEU A 87 8.57 -3.40 12.11
CA LEU A 87 7.89 -3.31 10.82
C LEU A 87 8.52 -2.25 9.92
N ARG A 88 8.88 -1.09 10.50
CA ARG A 88 9.66 -0.06 9.80
C ARG A 88 11.01 -0.59 9.30
N ALA A 89 11.72 -1.39 10.09
CA ALA A 89 12.97 -2.01 9.66
C ALA A 89 12.76 -2.93 8.46
N LEU A 90 11.74 -3.78 8.47
CA LEU A 90 11.40 -4.65 7.35
C LEU A 90 10.98 -3.87 6.10
N ARG A 91 10.24 -2.76 6.27
CA ARG A 91 9.92 -1.83 5.18
C ARG A 91 11.19 -1.25 4.54
N LEU A 92 12.12 -0.76 5.35
CA LEU A 92 13.37 -0.15 4.86
C LEU A 92 14.24 -1.14 4.09
N GLU A 93 14.14 -2.43 4.40
CA GLU A 93 14.82 -3.51 3.65
C GLU A 93 13.97 -4.05 2.47
N GLY A 94 12.78 -3.48 2.22
CA GLY A 94 11.93 -3.85 1.09
C GLY A 94 11.25 -5.21 1.22
N LEU A 95 10.94 -5.63 2.46
CA LEU A 95 10.39 -6.95 2.78
C LEU A 95 8.94 -6.88 3.29
N PRO A 96 7.95 -6.46 2.46
CA PRO A 96 6.55 -6.31 2.89
C PRO A 96 5.91 -7.64 3.29
N GLY A 97 6.28 -8.75 2.63
CA GLY A 97 5.79 -10.08 2.98
C GLY A 97 6.22 -10.49 4.39
N ARG A 98 7.49 -10.27 4.73
CA ARG A 98 8.01 -10.53 6.08
C ARG A 98 7.39 -9.59 7.12
N ALA A 99 7.12 -8.34 6.75
CA ALA A 99 6.42 -7.41 7.63
C ALA A 99 5.02 -7.93 8.00
N MET A 100 4.28 -8.45 7.03
CA MET A 100 2.97 -9.06 7.27
C MET A 100 3.05 -10.34 8.11
N GLU A 101 4.06 -11.19 7.87
CA GLU A 101 4.33 -12.39 8.68
C GLU A 101 4.58 -12.02 10.15
N LEU A 102 5.45 -11.04 10.40
CA LEU A 102 5.77 -10.58 11.75
C LEU A 102 4.52 -10.01 12.45
N PHE A 103 3.75 -9.19 11.73
CA PHE A 103 2.52 -8.60 12.26
C PHE A 103 1.52 -9.68 12.67
N SER A 104 1.23 -10.63 11.77
CA SER A 104 0.28 -11.71 12.04
C SER A 104 0.73 -12.60 13.19
N ALA A 105 2.05 -12.82 13.32
CA ALA A 105 2.63 -13.61 14.40
C ALA A 105 2.58 -12.93 15.77
N THR A 106 2.42 -11.60 15.81
CA THR A 106 2.53 -10.80 17.04
C THR A 106 1.23 -10.10 17.42
N GLU A 107 0.25 -9.94 16.52
CA GLU A 107 -0.97 -9.16 16.78
C GLU A 107 -1.86 -9.74 17.90
N GLU A 108 -1.74 -11.03 18.21
CA GLU A 108 -2.44 -11.66 19.34
C GLU A 108 -1.77 -11.38 20.69
N GLN A 109 -0.46 -11.09 20.68
CA GLN A 109 0.37 -10.93 21.87
C GLN A 109 0.64 -9.46 22.19
N ILE A 110 0.80 -8.65 21.15
CA ILE A 110 1.10 -7.22 21.19
C ILE A 110 -0.02 -6.52 20.43
N GLN A 111 -0.78 -5.67 21.11
CA GLN A 111 -1.84 -4.92 20.47
C GLN A 111 -1.23 -3.86 19.52
N PRO A 112 -1.40 -3.99 18.19
CA PRO A 112 -0.77 -3.06 17.26
C PRO A 112 -1.46 -1.69 17.32
N ASP A 113 -0.64 -0.64 17.34
CA ASP A 113 -1.07 0.76 17.23
C ASP A 113 -1.25 1.20 15.78
N ALA A 114 -1.69 2.44 15.60
CA ALA A 114 -1.85 3.05 14.28
C ALA A 114 -0.54 3.05 13.48
N SER A 115 0.60 3.28 14.13
CA SER A 115 1.90 3.32 13.48
C SER A 115 2.31 1.96 12.91
N ALA A 116 2.00 0.85 13.58
CA ALA A 116 2.25 -0.49 13.04
C ALA A 116 1.48 -0.75 11.74
N PHE A 117 0.21 -0.33 11.67
CA PHE A 117 -0.58 -0.44 10.44
C PHE A 117 -0.07 0.49 9.34
N GLU A 118 0.34 1.71 9.69
CA GLU A 118 0.91 2.67 8.73
C GLU A 118 2.21 2.13 8.11
N GLU A 119 3.12 1.58 8.92
CA GLU A 119 4.37 0.98 8.41
C GLU A 119 4.11 -0.21 7.47
N LEU A 120 3.12 -1.05 7.76
CA LEU A 120 2.67 -2.09 6.83
C LEU A 120 2.11 -1.51 5.54
N LEU A 121 1.29 -0.47 5.63
CA LEU A 121 0.71 0.16 4.46
C LEU A 121 1.81 0.73 3.56
N TYR A 122 2.77 1.46 4.13
CA TYR A 122 3.90 2.00 3.40
C TYR A 122 4.75 0.89 2.77
N ALA A 123 5.02 -0.21 3.49
CA ALA A 123 5.74 -1.35 2.92
C ALA A 123 5.05 -1.96 1.70
N HIS A 124 3.72 -2.08 1.73
CA HIS A 124 2.96 -2.60 0.60
C HIS A 124 2.81 -1.56 -0.53
N GLU A 125 2.73 -0.27 -0.21
CA GLU A 125 2.76 0.82 -1.19
C GLU A 125 4.10 0.87 -1.94
N ASP A 126 5.22 0.82 -1.23
CA ASP A 126 6.57 0.81 -1.79
C ASP A 126 6.81 -0.40 -2.71
N ALA A 127 6.18 -1.54 -2.40
CA ALA A 127 6.26 -2.76 -3.18
C ALA A 127 5.18 -2.89 -4.28
N GLY A 128 4.25 -1.94 -4.39
CA GLY A 128 3.16 -2.00 -5.36
C GLY A 128 2.09 -3.08 -5.08
N LEU A 129 1.97 -3.54 -3.83
CA LEU A 129 1.09 -4.61 -3.38
C LEU A 129 -0.27 -4.08 -2.88
N TRP A 130 -1.00 -3.43 -3.77
CA TRP A 130 -2.16 -2.59 -3.44
C TRP A 130 -3.40 -3.34 -2.92
N ALA A 131 -3.59 -4.60 -3.33
CA ALA A 131 -4.70 -5.42 -2.83
C ALA A 131 -4.58 -5.65 -1.31
N GLN A 132 -3.36 -5.98 -0.86
CA GLN A 132 -3.04 -6.22 0.54
C GLN A 132 -3.11 -4.91 1.36
N ALA A 133 -2.68 -3.79 0.77
CA ALA A 133 -2.84 -2.46 1.38
C ALA A 133 -4.32 -2.08 1.59
N SER A 134 -5.19 -2.39 0.63
CA SER A 134 -6.64 -2.16 0.76
C SER A 134 -7.26 -2.99 1.89
N ASP A 135 -6.85 -4.26 2.02
CA ASP A 135 -7.31 -5.14 3.09
C ASP A 135 -6.87 -4.64 4.47
N LEU A 136 -5.63 -4.15 4.59
CA LEU A 136 -5.12 -3.50 5.80
C LEU A 136 -5.96 -2.26 6.18
N LEU A 137 -6.34 -1.41 5.22
CA LEU A 137 -7.19 -0.25 5.49
C LEU A 137 -8.59 -0.65 5.95
N ASN A 138 -9.14 -1.73 5.41
CA ASN A 138 -10.39 -2.28 5.89
C ASN A 138 -10.27 -2.86 7.31
N GLN A 139 -9.13 -3.46 7.65
CA GLN A 139 -8.84 -3.89 9.03
C GLN A 139 -8.77 -2.70 9.99
N MET A 140 -8.07 -1.62 9.63
CA MET A 140 -7.99 -0.40 10.44
C MET A 140 -9.38 0.18 10.72
N LYS A 141 -10.23 0.28 9.68
CA LYS A 141 -11.63 0.73 9.82
C LYS A 141 -12.43 -0.15 10.78
N ARG A 142 -12.32 -1.48 10.68
CA ARG A 142 -12.99 -2.41 11.61
C ARG A 142 -12.51 -2.23 13.05
N ARG A 143 -11.23 -1.93 13.25
CA ARG A 143 -10.62 -1.66 14.57
C ARG A 143 -10.81 -0.21 15.03
N SER A 144 -11.53 0.62 14.29
CA SER A 144 -11.73 2.06 14.57
C SER A 144 -10.41 2.85 14.69
N ILE A 145 -9.37 2.39 13.98
CA ILE A 145 -8.09 3.08 13.83
C ILE A 145 -8.20 3.97 12.60
N VAL A 146 -7.95 5.27 12.76
CA VAL A 146 -8.05 6.26 11.68
C VAL A 146 -6.81 6.16 10.80
N PRO A 147 -6.93 5.74 9.53
CA PRO A 147 -5.80 5.79 8.60
C PRO A 147 -5.39 7.24 8.34
N SER A 148 -4.10 7.51 8.24
CA SER A 148 -3.60 8.85 7.94
C SER A 148 -4.10 9.35 6.57
N ARG A 149 -4.08 10.67 6.36
CA ARG A 149 -4.46 11.30 5.08
C ARG A 149 -3.65 10.78 3.88
N LEU A 150 -2.42 10.34 4.11
CA LEU A 150 -1.55 9.73 3.10
C LEU A 150 -2.17 8.44 2.57
N CYS A 151 -2.66 7.58 3.46
CA CYS A 151 -3.34 6.33 3.11
C CYS A 151 -4.50 6.52 2.13
N PHE A 152 -5.30 7.57 2.35
CA PHE A 152 -6.43 7.92 1.48
C PHE A 152 -5.96 8.51 0.14
N HIS A 153 -4.90 9.33 0.13
CA HIS A 153 -4.33 9.86 -1.12
C HIS A 153 -3.76 8.76 -2.00
N SER A 154 -3.07 7.78 -1.42
CA SER A 154 -2.54 6.63 -2.16
C SER A 154 -3.69 5.80 -2.75
N LEU A 155 -4.76 5.52 -2.00
CA LEU A 155 -5.97 4.89 -2.55
C LEU A 155 -6.63 5.69 -3.70
N LEU A 156 -6.71 7.02 -3.59
CA LEU A 156 -7.28 7.87 -4.63
C LEU A 156 -6.44 7.87 -5.92
N ARG A 157 -5.11 7.90 -5.79
CA ARG A 157 -4.18 7.74 -6.94
C ARG A 157 -4.31 6.35 -7.59
N MET A 158 -4.66 5.32 -6.82
CA MET A 158 -4.89 3.98 -7.35
C MET A 158 -6.23 3.86 -8.10
N HIS A 159 -7.31 4.40 -7.54
CA HIS A 159 -8.62 4.40 -8.20
C HIS A 159 -8.61 5.18 -9.53
N SER A 160 -7.81 6.23 -9.65
CA SER A 160 -7.66 6.96 -10.91
C SER A 160 -6.89 6.17 -11.98
N LYS A 161 -5.95 5.29 -11.59
CA LYS A 161 -5.25 4.37 -12.51
C LYS A 161 -6.13 3.18 -12.94
N LEU A 162 -6.93 2.62 -12.03
CA LEU A 162 -7.83 1.48 -12.32
C LEU A 162 -9.03 1.83 -13.21
N ARG A 163 -9.52 3.08 -13.19
CA ARG A 163 -10.59 3.55 -14.11
C ARG A 163 -10.13 3.73 -15.55
N ARG A 164 -8.84 3.54 -15.85
CA ARG A 164 -8.26 3.74 -17.18
C ARG A 164 -8.16 2.45 -18.01
N TYR A 165 -8.72 1.34 -17.52
CA TYR A 165 -8.95 0.13 -18.29
C TYR A 165 -10.44 -0.28 -18.25
N PRO A 166 -11.30 0.31 -19.09
CA PRO A 166 -12.52 -0.36 -19.48
C PRO A 166 -12.13 -1.58 -20.35
N GLN A 167 -12.76 -2.71 -20.06
CA GLN A 167 -12.65 -3.95 -20.85
C GLN A 167 -13.37 -3.82 -22.18
#